data_AF-A0A5C7SBI2-F1
#
_entry.id   AF-A0A5C7SBI2-F1
#
_cell.length_a   1.000
_cell.length_b   1.000
_cell.length_c   1.000
_cell.angle_alpha   90.00
_cell.angle_beta   90.00
_cell.angle_gamma   90.00
#
_symmetry.space_group_name_H-M   'P 1'
#
loop_
_entity.id
_entity.type
_entity.pdbx_description
1 polymer ?
#
loop_
_entity_poly.entity_id
_entity_poly.type
_entity_poly.pdbx_seq_one_letter_code
_entity_poly.pdbx_strand_id
1 'polypeptide(L)'
;LDLADLIQTDGDGRGVINVLAAEKLFHSPKLYSTFLLWMLAELFKQLPEVGDVDKPKLGFFFDEAHLLFNDAPKALLEKIEQVVRLIRSKGVGVYFVTQNPLDVPETVLGQLGNRVQHALRAFTPRDQKAVKTAAETMRANPEFDAATVITELGVGEALISFLDDKGRPHIVERCHIIAPDSRLGPLSPAERKAAIESSVIYGHYEAMVDRESAFEVLQGKAAPAPAAGNGNANGGSAAPAAESGGGLLGGLSELLFGSTGPRGGRHPGLAEQAARSAVRTVGSSIGREIVRGVLGSILGGGRRR
;
A
#
# COMPACT_ATOMS: atom_id res chain seq x y z
N LEU A 1 -14.19 8.06 0.07
CA LEU A 1 -14.68 6.72 -0.28
C LEU A 1 -15.23 6.10 0.99
N ASP A 2 -16.53 5.84 1.01
CA ASP A 2 -17.17 4.99 2.00
C ASP A 2 -17.15 3.56 1.47
N LEU A 3 -16.70 2.60 2.28
CA LEU A 3 -16.60 1.20 1.87
C LEU A 3 -17.94 0.48 1.96
N ALA A 4 -18.90 0.99 2.74
CA ALA A 4 -20.25 0.46 2.80
C ALA A 4 -20.94 0.56 1.43
N ASP A 5 -20.61 1.60 0.65
CA ASP A 5 -21.13 1.79 -0.70
C ASP A 5 -20.73 0.66 -1.66
N LEU A 6 -19.57 0.02 -1.42
CA LEU A 6 -19.08 -1.08 -2.27
C LEU A 6 -19.86 -2.39 -2.05
N ILE A 7 -20.63 -2.50 -0.97
CA ILE A 7 -21.31 -3.74 -0.52
C ILE A 7 -22.83 -3.62 -0.69
N GLN A 8 -23.29 -2.54 -1.33
CA GLN A 8 -24.71 -2.31 -1.58
C GLN A 8 -25.30 -3.34 -2.55
N THR A 9 -26.63 -3.45 -2.51
CA THR A 9 -27.42 -4.18 -3.50
C THR A 9 -28.27 -3.19 -4.29
N ASP A 10 -28.60 -3.55 -5.54
CA ASP A 10 -29.56 -2.82 -6.35
C ASP A 10 -31.00 -2.95 -5.80
N GLY A 11 -31.95 -2.30 -6.47
CA GLY A 11 -33.37 -2.33 -6.11
C GLY A 11 -34.02 -3.72 -6.17
N ASP A 12 -33.40 -4.67 -6.86
CA ASP A 12 -33.85 -6.07 -6.99
C ASP A 12 -33.13 -7.00 -5.99
N GLY A 13 -32.29 -6.46 -5.11
CA GLY A 13 -31.50 -7.21 -4.13
C GLY A 13 -30.28 -7.93 -4.72
N ARG A 14 -29.87 -7.60 -5.95
CA ARG A 14 -28.66 -8.15 -6.59
C ARG A 14 -27.44 -7.34 -6.18
N GLY A 15 -26.28 -7.99 -6.06
CA GLY A 15 -25.02 -7.30 -5.80
C GLY A 15 -24.65 -6.35 -6.94
N VAL A 16 -24.03 -5.22 -6.61
CA VAL A 16 -23.58 -4.24 -7.61
C VAL A 16 -22.15 -4.51 -8.07
N ILE A 17 -21.85 -4.26 -9.35
CA ILE A 17 -20.49 -4.33 -9.88
C ILE A 17 -19.86 -2.95 -9.80
N ASN A 18 -18.88 -2.80 -8.91
CA ASN A 18 -18.11 -1.57 -8.75
C ASN A 18 -16.86 -1.62 -9.64
N VAL A 19 -16.73 -0.68 -10.58
CA VAL A 19 -15.54 -0.56 -11.45
C VAL A 19 -14.74 0.67 -11.06
N LEU A 20 -13.56 0.45 -10.49
CA LEU A 20 -12.62 1.52 -10.15
C LEU A 20 -11.81 1.90 -11.39
N ALA A 21 -12.25 2.95 -12.09
CA ALA A 21 -11.56 3.45 -13.28
C ALA A 21 -10.23 4.13 -12.90
N ALA A 22 -9.13 3.38 -12.98
CA ALA A 22 -7.79 3.81 -12.58
C ALA A 22 -6.90 4.25 -13.76
N GLU A 23 -7.47 4.75 -14.86
CA GLU A 23 -6.74 5.11 -16.09
C GLU A 23 -5.52 6.01 -15.85
N LYS A 24 -5.66 7.03 -14.99
CA LYS A 24 -4.56 7.94 -14.62
C LYS A 24 -3.60 7.33 -13.59
N LEU A 25 -4.17 6.61 -12.62
CA LEU A 25 -3.44 5.99 -11.51
C LEU A 25 -2.51 4.87 -11.97
N PHE A 26 -2.84 4.22 -13.09
CA PHE A 26 -2.01 3.20 -13.72
C PHE A 26 -0.60 3.72 -14.06
N HIS A 27 -0.46 5.00 -14.43
CA HIS A 27 0.84 5.62 -14.67
C HIS A 27 1.66 5.86 -13.39
N SER A 28 1.08 5.61 -12.20
CA SER A 28 1.72 5.72 -10.89
C SER A 28 1.51 4.43 -10.07
N PRO A 29 2.19 3.32 -10.43
CA PRO A 29 1.94 2.00 -9.82
C PRO A 29 2.02 2.00 -8.30
N LYS A 30 2.99 2.73 -7.72
CA LYS A 30 3.13 2.84 -6.25
C LYS A 30 1.91 3.47 -5.58
N LEU A 31 1.32 4.50 -6.19
CA LEU A 31 0.13 5.16 -5.67
C LEU A 31 -1.09 4.23 -5.77
N TYR A 32 -1.22 3.54 -6.90
CA TYR A 32 -2.27 2.54 -7.12
C TYR A 32 -2.19 1.43 -6.07
N SER A 33 -1.02 0.83 -5.88
CA SER A 33 -0.82 -0.26 -4.91
C SER A 33 -1.00 0.18 -3.46
N THR A 34 -0.59 1.41 -3.13
CA THR A 34 -0.84 1.99 -1.80
C THR A 34 -2.34 2.18 -1.55
N PHE A 35 -3.09 2.69 -2.55
CA PHE A 35 -4.53 2.88 -2.45
C PHE A 35 -5.27 1.54 -2.30
N LEU A 36 -4.92 0.54 -3.11
CA LEU A 36 -5.51 -0.78 -3.04
C LEU A 36 -5.25 -1.47 -1.70
N LEU A 37 -4.02 -1.38 -1.18
CA LEU A 37 -3.73 -1.92 0.15
C LEU A 37 -4.49 -1.17 1.25
N TRP A 38 -4.55 0.16 1.18
CA TRP A 38 -5.33 0.96 2.12
C TRP A 38 -6.79 0.50 2.14
N MET A 39 -7.39 0.28 0.97
CA MET A 39 -8.77 -0.17 0.85
C MET A 39 -8.98 -1.57 1.45
N LEU A 40 -8.10 -2.55 1.17
CA LEU A 40 -8.20 -3.87 1.77
C LEU A 40 -8.02 -3.83 3.30
N ALA A 41 -7.08 -3.02 3.80
CA ALA A 41 -6.84 -2.87 5.23
C ALA A 41 -8.04 -2.22 5.93
N GLU A 42 -8.65 -1.21 5.30
CA GLU A 42 -9.82 -0.53 5.85
C GLU A 42 -11.07 -1.43 5.78
N LEU A 43 -11.26 -2.21 4.71
CA LEU A 43 -12.29 -3.26 4.64
C LEU A 43 -12.13 -4.27 5.78
N PHE A 44 -10.91 -4.77 6.01
CA PHE A 44 -10.64 -5.70 7.09
C PHE A 44 -10.96 -5.11 8.47
N LYS A 45 -10.65 -3.82 8.68
CA LYS A 45 -10.91 -3.11 9.94
C LYS A 45 -12.39 -2.84 10.18
N GLN A 46 -13.12 -2.42 9.15
CA GLN A 46 -14.52 -2.00 9.28
C GLN A 46 -15.50 -3.17 9.26
N LEU A 47 -15.21 -4.23 8.50
CA LEU A 47 -16.14 -5.33 8.36
C LEU A 47 -16.18 -6.21 9.62
N PRO A 48 -17.39 -6.62 10.07
CA PRO A 48 -17.51 -7.61 11.13
C PRO A 48 -17.03 -8.97 10.62
N GLU A 49 -16.53 -9.80 11.53
CA GLU A 49 -16.29 -11.21 11.20
C GLU A 49 -17.62 -11.88 10.88
N VAL A 50 -17.62 -12.65 9.79
CA VAL A 50 -18.72 -13.51 9.41
C VAL A 50 -18.16 -14.91 9.25
N GLY A 51 -18.89 -15.87 9.79
CA GLY A 51 -18.53 -17.28 9.68
C GLY A 51 -18.65 -17.77 8.24
N ASP A 52 -18.95 -19.06 8.09
CA ASP A 52 -19.16 -19.64 6.77
C ASP A 52 -20.52 -19.19 6.23
N VAL A 53 -20.49 -18.33 5.21
CA VAL A 53 -21.67 -17.79 4.54
C VAL A 53 -21.71 -18.31 3.11
N ASP A 54 -22.89 -18.69 2.62
CA ASP A 54 -23.06 -19.26 1.28
C ASP A 54 -22.61 -18.31 0.16
N LYS A 55 -22.69 -17.00 0.41
CA LYS A 55 -22.27 -15.96 -0.54
C LYS A 55 -21.34 -14.96 0.15
N PRO A 56 -20.24 -14.55 -0.51
CA PRO A 56 -19.39 -13.49 0.01
C PRO A 56 -20.17 -12.18 0.06
N LYS A 57 -19.83 -11.33 1.04
CA LYS A 57 -20.31 -9.94 1.10
C LYS A 57 -19.72 -9.10 -0.03
N LEU A 58 -18.48 -9.39 -0.42
CA LEU A 58 -17.76 -8.65 -1.45
C LEU A 58 -16.79 -9.57 -2.19
N GLY A 59 -16.75 -9.47 -3.51
CA GLY A 59 -15.69 -10.01 -4.34
C GLY A 59 -14.77 -8.88 -4.81
N PHE A 60 -13.49 -8.94 -4.46
CA PHE A 60 -12.50 -7.96 -4.87
C PHE A 60 -11.59 -8.55 -5.96
N PHE A 61 -11.66 -8.00 -7.17
CA PHE A 61 -10.87 -8.43 -8.31
C PHE A 61 -9.75 -7.43 -8.58
N PHE A 62 -8.51 -7.91 -8.51
CA PHE A 62 -7.32 -7.16 -8.87
C PHE A 62 -6.93 -7.53 -10.29
N ASP A 63 -7.34 -6.70 -11.24
CA ASP A 63 -6.81 -6.78 -12.59
C ASP A 63 -5.38 -6.25 -12.64
N GLU A 64 -4.55 -6.87 -13.46
CA GLU A 64 -3.11 -6.62 -13.54
C GLU A 64 -2.42 -6.67 -12.17
N ALA A 65 -2.61 -7.80 -11.46
CA ALA A 65 -2.10 -8.03 -10.11
C ALA A 65 -0.59 -7.76 -9.96
N HIS A 66 0.20 -7.86 -11.04
CA HIS A 66 1.62 -7.54 -11.07
C HIS A 66 1.93 -6.12 -10.54
N LEU A 67 1.02 -5.16 -10.71
CA LEU A 67 1.17 -3.79 -10.21
C LEU A 67 1.28 -3.73 -8.68
N LEU A 68 0.65 -4.67 -7.97
CA LEU A 68 0.67 -4.73 -6.51
C LEU A 68 2.00 -5.20 -5.95
N PHE A 69 2.72 -6.03 -6.71
CA PHE A 69 3.85 -6.80 -6.20
C PHE A 69 5.19 -6.33 -6.75
N ASN A 70 5.21 -5.76 -7.97
CA ASN A 70 6.44 -5.25 -8.58
C ASN A 70 7.03 -4.10 -7.75
N ASP A 71 8.31 -4.22 -7.38
CA ASP A 71 9.05 -3.26 -6.57
C ASP A 71 8.42 -2.93 -5.20
N ALA A 72 7.52 -3.79 -4.71
CA ALA A 72 6.91 -3.66 -3.40
C ALA A 72 7.95 -3.95 -2.29
N PRO A 73 8.10 -3.06 -1.30
CA PRO A 73 8.95 -3.35 -0.14
C PRO A 73 8.50 -4.62 0.57
N LYS A 74 9.44 -5.38 1.16
CA LYS A 74 9.13 -6.63 1.87
C LYS A 74 8.02 -6.47 2.91
N ALA A 75 8.05 -5.38 3.67
CA ALA A 75 7.01 -5.08 4.66
C ALA A 75 5.61 -4.91 4.04
N LEU A 76 5.54 -4.40 2.80
CA LEU A 76 4.28 -4.28 2.06
C LEU A 76 3.75 -5.64 1.64
N LEU A 77 4.63 -6.51 1.11
CA LEU A 77 4.30 -7.87 0.71
C LEU A 77 3.76 -8.70 1.90
N GLU A 78 4.44 -8.64 3.04
CA GLU A 78 4.00 -9.30 4.28
C GLU A 78 2.62 -8.81 4.73
N LYS A 79 2.33 -7.52 4.56
CA LYS A 79 1.01 -6.96 4.88
C LYS A 79 -0.06 -7.39 3.89
N ILE A 80 0.23 -7.43 2.60
CA ILE A 80 -0.70 -7.95 1.59
C ILE A 80 -1.03 -9.40 1.90
N GLU A 81 -0.04 -10.25 2.15
CA GLU A 81 -0.23 -11.65 2.52
C GLU A 81 -1.11 -11.79 3.77
N GLN A 82 -0.82 -11.02 4.82
CA GLN A 82 -1.61 -11.01 6.04
C GLN A 82 -3.07 -10.62 5.78
N VAL A 83 -3.30 -9.57 4.99
CA VAL A 83 -4.65 -9.07 4.71
C VAL A 83 -5.42 -10.04 3.82
N VAL A 84 -4.83 -10.58 2.75
CA VAL A 84 -5.47 -11.58 1.87
C VAL A 84 -5.87 -12.82 2.67
N ARG A 85 -5.03 -13.27 3.61
CA ARG A 85 -5.34 -14.41 4.48
C ARG A 85 -6.50 -14.12 5.43
N LEU A 86 -6.52 -12.94 6.06
CA LEU A 86 -7.48 -12.62 7.12
C LEU A 86 -8.82 -12.10 6.59
N ILE A 87 -8.85 -11.44 5.44
CA ILE A 87 -10.07 -10.80 4.92
C ILE A 87 -11.16 -11.81 4.55
N ARG A 88 -10.80 -13.09 4.33
CA ARG A 88 -11.75 -14.19 4.12
C ARG A 88 -12.74 -14.32 5.30
N SER A 89 -12.29 -14.19 6.55
CA SER A 89 -13.18 -14.26 7.72
C SER A 89 -14.13 -13.06 7.84
N LYS A 90 -13.96 -12.05 6.98
CA LYS A 90 -14.88 -10.91 6.84
C LYS A 90 -15.91 -11.12 5.72
N GLY A 91 -15.90 -12.29 5.08
CA GLY A 91 -16.77 -12.61 3.96
C GLY A 91 -16.34 -11.91 2.66
N VAL A 92 -15.06 -11.55 2.53
CA VAL A 92 -14.51 -10.94 1.32
C VAL A 92 -13.67 -11.96 0.56
N GLY A 93 -14.01 -12.19 -0.71
CA GLY A 93 -13.20 -12.98 -1.64
C GLY A 93 -12.21 -12.08 -2.37
N VAL A 94 -10.93 -12.47 -2.45
CA VAL A 94 -9.91 -11.75 -3.21
C VAL A 94 -9.46 -12.59 -4.41
N TYR A 95 -9.48 -11.98 -5.59
CA TYR A 95 -9.11 -12.60 -6.85
C TYR A 95 -8.01 -11.78 -7.51
N PHE A 96 -6.91 -12.43 -7.87
CA PHE A 96 -5.82 -11.82 -8.63
C PHE A 96 -5.89 -12.29 -10.07
N VAL A 97 -5.99 -11.34 -11.00
CA VAL A 97 -6.00 -11.58 -12.44
C VAL A 97 -4.67 -11.06 -12.98
N THR A 98 -3.90 -11.94 -13.61
CA THR A 98 -2.57 -11.64 -14.15
C THR A 98 -2.31 -12.46 -15.40
N GLN A 99 -1.50 -11.91 -16.31
CA GLN A 99 -1.05 -12.63 -17.49
C GLN A 99 0.05 -13.65 -17.16
N ASN A 100 0.87 -13.38 -16.15
CA ASN A 100 1.95 -14.28 -15.73
C ASN A 100 1.81 -14.63 -14.24
N PRO A 101 1.73 -15.92 -13.88
CA PRO A 101 1.65 -16.34 -12.48
C PRO A 101 2.88 -15.94 -11.67
N LEU A 102 4.05 -15.77 -12.31
CA LEU A 102 5.29 -15.36 -11.63
C LEU A 102 5.25 -13.92 -11.12
N ASP A 103 4.27 -13.13 -11.54
CA ASP A 103 4.11 -11.75 -11.06
C ASP A 103 3.43 -11.69 -9.68
N VAL A 104 2.89 -12.81 -9.20
CA VAL A 104 2.31 -12.94 -7.85
C VAL A 104 3.28 -13.74 -6.97
N PRO A 105 3.67 -13.23 -5.78
CA PRO A 105 4.56 -13.95 -4.88
C PRO A 105 4.03 -15.33 -4.50
N GLU A 106 4.92 -16.34 -4.43
CA GLU A 106 4.57 -17.72 -4.07
C GLU A 106 3.82 -17.81 -2.73
N THR A 107 4.16 -16.96 -1.75
CA THR A 107 3.46 -16.94 -0.45
C THR A 107 2.01 -16.52 -0.57
N VAL A 108 1.70 -15.58 -1.48
CA VAL A 108 0.34 -15.14 -1.78
C VAL A 108 -0.36 -16.17 -2.65
N LEU A 109 0.31 -16.69 -3.69
CA LEU A 109 -0.23 -17.79 -4.50
C LEU A 109 -0.66 -18.96 -3.60
N GLY A 110 0.16 -19.39 -2.65
CA GLY A 110 -0.19 -20.49 -1.73
C GLY A 110 -1.46 -20.26 -0.89
N GLN A 111 -1.93 -19.02 -0.73
CA GLN A 111 -3.19 -18.71 -0.03
C GLN A 111 -4.43 -18.75 -0.94
N LEU A 112 -4.24 -18.72 -2.26
CA LEU A 112 -5.32 -18.67 -3.24
C LEU A 112 -5.77 -20.08 -3.58
N GLY A 113 -6.95 -20.46 -3.09
CA GLY A 113 -7.48 -21.81 -3.27
C GLY A 113 -8.17 -22.07 -4.61
N ASN A 114 -8.84 -21.06 -5.17
CA ASN A 114 -9.53 -21.18 -6.46
C ASN A 114 -8.58 -20.80 -7.61
N ARG A 115 -8.57 -21.61 -8.67
CA ARG A 115 -7.71 -21.45 -9.84
C ARG A 115 -8.48 -21.56 -11.14
N VAL A 116 -8.20 -20.62 -12.03
CA VAL A 116 -8.56 -20.65 -13.45
C VAL A 116 -7.31 -20.28 -14.23
N GLN A 117 -6.77 -21.21 -15.00
CA GLN A 117 -5.55 -21.03 -15.78
C GLN A 117 -5.86 -21.19 -17.26
N HIS A 118 -5.75 -20.09 -17.99
CA HIS A 118 -5.80 -20.10 -19.45
C HIS A 118 -4.45 -20.52 -20.04
N ALA A 119 -4.43 -20.66 -21.37
CA ALA A 119 -3.22 -21.01 -22.12
C ALA A 119 -2.04 -20.10 -21.78
N LEU A 120 -0.87 -20.70 -21.54
CA LEU A 120 0.40 -19.99 -21.43
C LEU A 120 1.31 -20.44 -22.57
N ARG A 121 1.96 -19.46 -23.20
CA ARG A 121 2.90 -19.74 -24.30
C ARG A 121 4.30 -19.92 -23.75
N ALA A 122 4.85 -21.13 -23.83
CA ALA A 122 6.16 -21.46 -23.30
C ALA A 122 7.29 -21.36 -24.34
N PHE A 123 7.72 -20.14 -24.69
CA PHE A 123 8.81 -19.95 -25.66
C PHE A 123 10.17 -19.74 -24.99
N THR A 124 10.18 -19.18 -23.79
CA THR A 124 11.40 -18.86 -23.05
C THR A 124 11.53 -19.73 -21.79
N PRO A 125 12.74 -19.83 -21.19
CA PRO A 125 12.91 -20.49 -19.89
C PRO A 125 12.05 -19.87 -18.78
N ARG A 126 11.79 -18.55 -18.84
CA ARG A 126 10.90 -17.86 -17.91
C ARG A 126 9.46 -18.36 -18.06
N ASP A 127 9.00 -18.53 -19.30
CA ASP A 127 7.64 -19.01 -19.57
C ASP A 127 7.46 -20.47 -19.15
N GLN A 128 8.47 -21.31 -19.38
CA GLN A 128 8.48 -22.70 -18.90
C GLN A 128 8.36 -22.76 -17.37
N LYS A 129 9.06 -21.86 -16.67
CA LYS A 129 8.92 -21.73 -15.21
C LYS A 129 7.51 -21.29 -14.82
N ALA A 130 6.92 -20.36 -15.56
CA ALA A 130 5.55 -19.91 -15.32
C ALA A 130 4.53 -21.05 -15.49
N VAL A 131 4.64 -21.84 -16.56
CA VAL A 131 3.81 -23.04 -16.79
C VAL A 131 3.95 -24.03 -15.65
N LYS A 132 5.19 -24.34 -15.26
CA LYS A 132 5.45 -25.27 -14.16
C LYS A 132 4.84 -24.78 -12.85
N THR A 133 5.05 -23.51 -12.52
CA THR A 133 4.50 -22.90 -11.29
C THR A 133 2.98 -22.96 -11.30
N ALA A 134 2.32 -22.62 -12.41
CA ALA A 134 0.87 -22.73 -12.53
C ALA A 134 0.38 -24.16 -12.30
N ALA A 135 1.00 -25.14 -12.96
CA ALA A 135 0.65 -26.55 -12.82
C ALA A 135 0.82 -27.07 -11.39
N GLU A 136 1.92 -26.73 -10.72
CA GLU A 136 2.24 -27.20 -9.35
C GLU A 136 1.31 -26.59 -8.29
N THR A 137 0.66 -25.45 -8.58
CA THR A 137 -0.32 -24.83 -7.67
C THR A 137 -1.72 -25.46 -7.74
N MET A 138 -1.92 -26.44 -8.61
CA MET A 138 -3.19 -27.13 -8.79
C MET A 138 -3.15 -28.55 -8.23
N ARG A 139 -4.32 -29.08 -7.85
CA ARG A 139 -4.41 -30.49 -7.48
C ARG A 139 -4.26 -31.36 -8.72
N ALA A 140 -3.26 -32.25 -8.71
CA ALA A 140 -2.94 -33.13 -9.82
C ALA A 140 -4.14 -33.98 -10.28
N ASN A 141 -4.24 -34.17 -11.61
CA ASN A 141 -5.19 -35.07 -12.25
C ASN A 141 -4.45 -36.33 -12.74
N PRO A 142 -4.88 -37.55 -12.37
CA PRO A 142 -4.30 -38.79 -12.90
C PRO A 142 -4.45 -38.98 -14.41
N GLU A 143 -5.43 -38.32 -15.04
CA GLU A 143 -5.76 -38.50 -16.46
C GLU A 143 -4.87 -37.68 -17.40
N PHE A 144 -4.23 -36.61 -16.92
CA PHE A 144 -3.36 -35.77 -17.74
C PHE A 144 -2.31 -35.00 -16.92
N ASP A 145 -1.22 -34.61 -17.59
CA ASP A 145 -0.22 -33.71 -17.03
C ASP A 145 -0.65 -32.24 -17.22
N ALA A 146 -0.85 -31.52 -16.11
CA ALA A 146 -1.33 -30.15 -16.14
C ALA A 146 -0.36 -29.19 -16.86
N ALA A 147 0.95 -29.39 -16.70
CA ALA A 147 1.96 -28.54 -17.35
C ALA A 147 1.90 -28.67 -18.88
N THR A 148 1.77 -29.90 -19.38
CA THR A 148 1.57 -30.20 -20.80
C THR A 148 0.27 -29.56 -21.29
N VAL A 149 -0.86 -29.81 -20.62
CA VAL A 149 -2.16 -29.29 -21.05
C VAL A 149 -2.17 -27.76 -21.10
N ILE A 150 -1.57 -27.06 -20.14
CA ILE A 150 -1.48 -25.58 -20.14
C ILE A 150 -0.90 -25.03 -21.45
N THR A 151 0.05 -25.74 -22.07
CA THR A 151 0.67 -25.31 -23.34
C THR A 151 -0.17 -25.64 -24.57
N GLU A 152 -1.12 -26.57 -24.44
CA GLU A 152 -1.98 -27.07 -25.52
C GLU A 152 -3.38 -26.43 -25.51
N LEU A 153 -3.74 -25.69 -24.46
CA LEU A 153 -5.03 -25.02 -24.35
C LEU A 153 -5.28 -24.07 -25.53
N GLY A 154 -6.46 -24.19 -26.12
CA GLY A 154 -6.97 -23.28 -27.14
C GLY A 154 -7.62 -22.03 -26.56
N VAL A 155 -8.03 -21.13 -27.45
CA VAL A 155 -8.86 -19.97 -27.09
C VAL A 155 -10.21 -20.46 -26.55
N GLY A 156 -10.63 -19.93 -25.41
CA GLY A 156 -11.86 -20.35 -24.74
C GLY A 156 -11.71 -21.64 -23.93
N GLU A 157 -10.49 -22.15 -23.71
CA GLU A 157 -10.22 -23.24 -22.79
C GLU A 157 -9.44 -22.77 -21.56
N ALA A 158 -9.61 -23.49 -20.45
CA ALA A 158 -8.85 -23.29 -19.22
C ALA A 158 -8.71 -24.59 -18.43
N LEU A 159 -7.66 -24.66 -17.59
CA LEU A 159 -7.63 -25.57 -16.46
C LEU A 159 -8.31 -24.92 -15.25
N ILE A 160 -9.23 -25.64 -14.60
CA ILE A 160 -10.00 -25.16 -13.47
C ILE A 160 -9.80 -26.07 -12.26
N SER A 161 -9.54 -25.47 -11.09
CA SER A 161 -9.51 -26.17 -9.81
C SER A 161 -10.10 -25.24 -8.75
N PHE A 162 -11.32 -25.56 -8.30
CA PHE A 162 -12.02 -24.82 -7.25
C PHE A 162 -12.04 -25.58 -5.93
N LEU A 163 -12.25 -24.86 -4.84
CA LEU A 163 -12.39 -25.46 -3.52
C LEU A 163 -13.75 -26.15 -3.37
N ASP A 164 -13.76 -27.29 -2.68
CA ASP A 164 -14.96 -27.96 -2.18
C ASP A 164 -15.53 -27.25 -0.93
N ASP A 165 -16.68 -27.72 -0.44
CA ASP A 165 -17.32 -27.20 0.78
C ASP A 165 -16.44 -27.34 2.05
N LYS A 166 -15.37 -28.13 2.00
CA LYS A 166 -14.40 -28.31 3.08
C LYS A 166 -13.13 -27.48 2.86
N GLY A 167 -13.11 -26.62 1.85
CA GLY A 167 -11.97 -25.77 1.50
C GLY A 167 -10.81 -26.53 0.86
N ARG A 168 -11.03 -27.72 0.31
CA ARG A 168 -9.99 -28.53 -0.37
C ARG A 168 -10.11 -28.34 -1.88
N PRO A 169 -9.00 -28.17 -2.62
CA PRO A 169 -9.08 -28.06 -4.06
C PRO A 169 -9.60 -29.36 -4.70
N HIS A 170 -10.53 -29.23 -5.63
CA HIS A 170 -10.93 -30.28 -6.56
C HIS A 170 -9.78 -30.63 -7.49
N ILE A 171 -9.79 -31.87 -8.01
CA ILE A 171 -8.86 -32.30 -9.06
C ILE A 171 -9.00 -31.33 -10.23
N VAL A 172 -7.88 -30.92 -10.81
CA VAL A 172 -7.89 -29.99 -11.94
C VAL A 172 -8.57 -30.62 -13.16
N GLU A 173 -9.44 -29.87 -13.81
CA GLU A 173 -10.14 -30.29 -15.03
C GLU A 173 -9.88 -29.33 -16.19
N ARG A 174 -9.87 -29.85 -17.42
CA ARG A 174 -9.84 -29.04 -18.64
C ARG A 174 -11.27 -28.69 -19.02
N CYS A 175 -11.58 -27.40 -19.09
CA CYS A 175 -12.92 -26.89 -19.30
C CYS A 175 -12.98 -25.91 -20.47
N HIS A 176 -14.13 -25.86 -21.13
CA HIS A 176 -14.48 -24.75 -22.03
C HIS A 176 -15.11 -23.61 -21.24
N ILE A 177 -14.71 -22.39 -21.56
CA ILE A 177 -15.20 -21.17 -20.95
C ILE A 177 -16.27 -20.57 -21.86
N ILE A 178 -17.46 -20.36 -21.30
CA ILE A 178 -18.53 -19.63 -21.96
C ILE A 178 -18.14 -18.16 -21.98
N ALA A 179 -18.03 -17.57 -23.17
CA ALA A 179 -17.76 -16.15 -23.32
C ALA A 179 -18.95 -15.33 -22.76
N PRO A 180 -18.71 -14.26 -22.00
CA PRO A 180 -19.78 -13.39 -21.54
C PRO A 180 -20.41 -12.63 -22.71
N ASP A 181 -21.72 -12.43 -22.67
CA ASP A 181 -22.45 -11.53 -23.57
C ASP A 181 -21.98 -10.09 -23.34
N SER A 182 -20.94 -9.69 -24.06
CA SER A 182 -20.20 -8.45 -23.82
C SER A 182 -19.91 -7.72 -25.14
N ARG A 183 -19.79 -6.40 -25.04
CA ARG A 183 -19.30 -5.57 -26.13
C ARG A 183 -17.78 -5.52 -26.11
N LEU A 184 -17.15 -5.77 -27.27
CA LEU A 184 -15.73 -5.47 -27.46
C LEU A 184 -15.54 -3.95 -27.57
N GLY A 185 -14.92 -3.36 -26.54
CA GLY A 185 -14.54 -1.95 -26.50
C GLY A 185 -15.24 -1.15 -25.39
N PRO A 186 -14.68 0.03 -25.02
CA PRO A 186 -15.17 0.82 -23.89
C PRO A 186 -16.57 1.38 -24.12
N LEU A 187 -17.22 1.78 -23.03
CA LEU A 187 -18.45 2.57 -23.08
C LEU A 187 -18.22 3.90 -23.82
N SER A 188 -19.18 4.32 -24.64
CA SER A 188 -19.18 5.68 -25.16
C SER A 188 -19.34 6.67 -24.00
N PRO A 189 -18.89 7.93 -24.13
CA PRO A 189 -19.03 8.91 -23.05
C PRO A 189 -20.48 9.10 -22.57
N ALA A 190 -21.46 9.03 -23.49
CA ALA A 190 -22.87 9.15 -23.17
C ALA A 190 -23.40 7.94 -22.39
N GLU A 191 -23.06 6.72 -22.80
CA GLU A 191 -23.43 5.49 -22.08
C GLU A 191 -22.81 5.45 -20.68
N ARG A 192 -21.53 5.82 -20.58
CA ARG A 192 -20.83 5.90 -19.29
C ARG A 192 -21.50 6.91 -18.35
N LYS A 193 -21.86 8.09 -18.88
CA LYS A 193 -22.58 9.10 -18.12
C LYS A 193 -23.94 8.59 -17.64
N ALA A 194 -24.73 7.97 -18.53
CA ALA A 194 -26.01 7.40 -18.17
C ALA A 194 -25.90 6.31 -17.09
N ALA A 195 -24.87 5.45 -17.15
CA ALA A 195 -24.61 4.43 -16.14
C ALA A 195 -24.20 5.01 -14.78
N ILE A 196 -23.51 6.14 -14.76
CA ILE A 196 -23.17 6.86 -13.52
C ILE A 196 -24.43 7.52 -12.94
N GLU A 197 -25.22 8.19 -13.77
CA GLU A 197 -26.45 8.89 -13.37
C GLU A 197 -27.57 7.96 -12.88
N SER A 198 -27.58 6.70 -13.33
CA SER A 198 -28.54 5.69 -12.85
C SER A 198 -28.12 5.01 -11.54
N SER A 199 -26.91 5.29 -11.04
CA SER A 199 -26.40 4.70 -9.82
C SER A 199 -27.09 5.26 -8.57
N VAL A 200 -27.32 4.43 -7.57
CA VAL A 200 -27.92 4.81 -6.28
C VAL A 200 -27.07 5.85 -5.53
N ILE A 201 -25.75 5.82 -5.77
CA ILE A 201 -24.76 6.72 -5.16
C ILE A 201 -24.46 7.95 -6.04
N TYR A 202 -25.20 8.16 -7.12
CA TYR A 202 -25.07 9.37 -7.92
C TYR A 202 -25.31 10.63 -7.08
N GLY A 203 -24.46 11.64 -7.26
CA GLY A 203 -24.46 12.88 -6.47
C GLY A 203 -23.58 12.82 -5.21
N HIS A 204 -23.10 11.65 -4.79
CA HIS A 204 -22.24 11.52 -3.61
C HIS A 204 -20.75 11.76 -3.89
N TYR A 205 -20.24 11.29 -5.05
CA TYR A 205 -18.81 11.27 -5.37
C TYR A 205 -18.37 12.33 -6.38
N GLU A 206 -19.30 13.14 -6.88
CA GLU A 206 -19.10 14.21 -7.86
C GLU A 206 -18.48 15.46 -7.22
N ALA A 207 -18.70 15.65 -5.92
CA ALA A 207 -18.03 16.67 -5.14
C ALA A 207 -16.55 16.29 -4.95
N MET A 208 -15.67 16.93 -5.73
CA MET A 208 -14.23 16.78 -5.55
C MET A 208 -13.84 17.30 -4.17
N VAL A 209 -13.40 16.41 -3.31
CA VAL A 209 -12.85 16.76 -2.00
C VAL A 209 -11.35 16.87 -2.12
N ASP A 210 -10.84 18.10 -2.03
CA ASP A 210 -9.41 18.33 -1.87
C ASP A 210 -9.04 18.13 -0.40
N ARG A 211 -8.36 17.03 -0.11
CA ARG A 211 -7.95 16.68 1.26
C ARG A 211 -6.51 17.12 1.44
N GLU A 212 -6.22 17.71 2.61
CA GLU A 212 -4.84 18.02 3.01
C GLU A 212 -3.97 16.77 2.88
N SER A 213 -2.94 16.86 2.03
CA SER A 213 -2.10 15.72 1.69
C SER A 213 -1.13 15.41 2.82
N ALA A 214 -0.71 14.16 2.93
CA ALA A 214 0.34 13.78 3.87
C ALA A 214 1.63 14.60 3.64
N PHE A 215 1.90 15.00 2.40
CA PHE A 215 3.01 15.88 2.05
C PHE A 215 2.86 17.28 2.66
N GLU A 216 1.68 17.89 2.57
CA GLU A 216 1.38 19.20 3.17
C GLU A 216 1.47 19.15 4.70
N VAL A 217 0.93 18.11 5.32
CA VAL A 217 1.03 17.92 6.78
C VAL A 217 2.49 17.73 7.20
N LEU A 218 3.30 17.00 6.42
CA LEU A 218 4.72 16.78 6.72
C LEU A 218 5.55 18.04 6.49
N GLN A 219 5.26 18.84 5.46
CA GLN A 219 5.91 20.13 5.23
C GLN A 219 5.49 21.18 6.26
N GLY A 220 4.21 21.23 6.63
CA GLY A 220 3.71 22.13 7.68
C GLY A 220 4.27 21.81 9.07
N LYS A 221 4.62 20.54 9.33
CA LYS A 221 5.33 20.12 10.55
C LYS A 221 6.84 20.34 10.48
N ALA A 222 7.42 20.40 9.29
CA ALA A 222 8.79 20.83 9.06
C ALA A 222 8.84 22.36 9.01
N ALA A 223 8.67 23.02 10.16
CA ALA A 223 8.99 24.44 10.27
C ALA A 223 10.43 24.69 9.77
N PRO A 224 10.70 25.80 9.05
CA PRO A 224 12.03 26.09 8.57
C PRO A 224 12.96 26.20 9.79
N ALA A 225 13.98 25.34 9.85
CA ALA A 225 15.12 25.59 10.71
C ALA A 225 15.61 27.01 10.39
N PRO A 226 15.87 27.88 11.39
CA PRO A 226 16.27 29.25 11.13
C PRO A 226 17.49 29.22 10.22
N ALA A 227 17.37 29.87 9.06
CA ALA A 227 18.46 30.08 8.14
C ALA A 227 19.59 30.75 8.92
N ALA A 228 20.64 29.97 9.23
CA ALA A 228 21.91 30.53 9.66
C ALA A 228 22.38 31.41 8.50
N GLY A 229 22.37 32.72 8.74
CA GLY A 229 22.65 33.73 7.73
C GLY A 229 24.02 33.52 7.10
N ASN A 230 24.03 33.30 5.79
CA ASN A 230 25.18 33.57 4.94
C ASN A 230 25.36 35.09 4.85
N GLY A 231 26.02 35.68 5.85
CA GLY A 231 26.50 37.05 5.83
C GLY A 231 27.93 37.13 5.33
N ASN A 232 28.12 36.96 4.01
CA ASN A 232 29.39 37.26 3.35
C ASN A 232 29.23 38.59 2.60
N ALA A 233 29.57 39.70 3.25
CA ALA A 233 29.71 41.00 2.62
C ALA A 233 31.04 41.63 3.04
N ASN A 234 31.84 41.91 2.02
CA ASN A 234 33.21 42.39 2.07
C ASN A 234 33.23 43.92 2.02
N GLY A 235 34.00 44.58 2.92
CA GLY A 235 34.66 45.87 2.69
C GLY A 235 33.89 47.18 2.95
N GLY A 236 34.42 48.02 3.85
CA GLY A 236 34.13 49.46 3.87
C GLY A 236 34.28 50.19 5.22
N SER A 237 35.52 50.57 5.55
CA SER A 237 35.99 51.65 6.44
C SER A 237 35.01 52.49 7.28
N ALA A 238 35.19 52.50 8.61
CA ALA A 238 35.38 53.69 9.45
C ALA A 238 35.51 53.31 10.95
N ALA A 239 36.63 53.67 11.56
CA ALA A 239 36.80 53.83 13.02
C ALA A 239 36.14 55.17 13.45
N PRO A 240 35.99 55.54 14.76
CA PRO A 240 36.72 55.01 15.92
C PRO A 240 35.99 54.93 17.29
N ALA A 241 36.75 54.40 18.26
CA ALA A 241 36.94 54.89 19.64
C ALA A 241 36.26 54.18 20.84
N ALA A 242 37.14 53.95 21.85
CA ALA A 242 36.94 53.85 23.31
C ALA A 242 36.24 52.57 23.83
N GLU A 243 36.57 51.97 24.98
CA GLU A 243 37.65 52.08 25.97
C GLU A 243 37.54 50.84 26.87
N SER A 244 38.67 50.41 27.44
CA SER A 244 38.84 49.83 28.79
C SER A 244 37.60 49.32 29.56
N GLY A 245 37.57 48.02 29.91
CA GLY A 245 36.61 47.49 30.89
C GLY A 245 36.78 46.03 31.32
N GLY A 246 37.70 45.79 32.26
CA GLY A 246 37.72 44.77 33.33
C GLY A 246 36.91 43.45 33.23
N GLY A 247 37.65 42.34 33.24
CA GLY A 247 37.75 41.49 34.44
C GLY A 247 36.64 40.50 34.82
N LEU A 248 35.47 40.49 34.19
CA LEU A 248 34.39 39.55 34.56
C LEU A 248 33.72 38.84 33.37
N LEU A 249 33.82 39.40 32.16
CA LEU A 249 33.22 38.82 30.96
C LEU A 249 34.04 37.68 30.33
N GLY A 250 35.38 37.73 30.45
CA GLY A 250 36.29 36.75 29.86
C GLY A 250 36.17 35.36 30.49
N GLY A 251 36.03 35.30 31.83
CA GLY A 251 35.89 34.03 32.55
C GLY A 251 34.58 33.28 32.29
N LEU A 252 33.51 34.02 31.95
CA LEU A 252 32.21 33.43 31.60
C LEU A 252 32.20 32.89 30.16
N SER A 253 32.91 33.54 29.23
CA SER A 253 33.06 33.02 27.87
C SER A 253 33.88 31.72 27.82
N GLU A 254 34.86 31.59 28.70
CA GLU A 254 35.76 30.43 28.73
C GLU A 254 35.08 29.18 29.31
N LEU A 255 34.16 29.36 30.28
CA LEU A 255 33.29 28.28 30.80
C LEU A 255 32.23 27.80 29.79
N LEU A 256 31.76 28.69 28.90
CA LEU A 256 30.72 28.35 27.93
C LEU A 256 31.30 27.64 26.68
N PHE A 257 32.44 28.11 26.17
CA PHE A 257 33.02 27.69 24.90
C PHE A 257 34.26 26.80 25.01
N GLY A 258 34.79 26.59 26.22
CA GLY A 258 35.97 25.77 26.46
C GLY A 258 37.28 26.53 26.23
N SER A 259 38.37 26.01 26.79
CA SER A 259 39.70 26.62 26.72
C SER A 259 40.73 25.70 26.07
N THR A 260 41.78 26.30 25.51
CA THR A 260 42.92 25.59 24.92
C THR A 260 44.18 25.88 25.75
N GLY A 261 44.75 24.86 26.37
CA GLY A 261 45.90 25.03 27.26
C GLY A 261 47.24 25.23 26.52
N PRO A 262 48.31 25.69 27.20
CA PRO A 262 49.60 26.04 26.59
C PRO A 262 50.39 24.87 25.97
N ARG A 263 49.87 23.63 26.04
CA ARG A 263 50.45 22.43 25.41
C ARG A 263 49.50 21.74 24.42
N GLY A 264 48.45 22.43 23.96
CA GLY A 264 47.58 21.95 22.88
C GLY A 264 46.44 21.01 23.29
N GLY A 265 46.18 20.83 24.59
CA GLY A 265 44.99 20.13 25.08
C GLY A 265 43.75 21.03 25.05
N ARG A 266 42.66 20.59 24.41
CA ARG A 266 41.35 21.27 24.41
C ARG A 266 40.44 20.67 25.48
N HIS A 267 39.89 21.51 26.36
CA HIS A 267 38.84 21.12 27.31
C HIS A 267 37.49 21.64 26.80
N PRO A 268 36.54 20.75 26.41
CA PRO A 268 35.27 21.17 25.83
C PRO A 268 34.34 21.83 26.87
N GLY A 269 33.74 22.96 26.49
CA GLY A 269 32.85 23.77 27.34
C GLY A 269 31.45 23.18 27.54
N LEU A 270 30.67 23.79 28.44
CA LEU A 270 29.35 23.29 28.85
C LEU A 270 28.31 23.26 27.71
N ALA A 271 28.43 24.15 26.72
CA ALA A 271 27.55 24.16 25.55
C ALA A 271 27.75 22.92 24.65
N GLU A 272 29.00 22.44 24.52
CA GLU A 272 29.34 21.25 23.74
C GLU A 272 28.89 19.96 24.45
N GLN A 273 28.91 19.95 25.78
CA GLN A 273 28.40 18.84 26.59
C GLN A 273 26.86 18.77 26.62
N ALA A 274 26.17 19.91 26.56
CA ALA A 274 24.72 19.98 26.40
C ALA A 274 24.27 19.48 25.02
N ALA A 275 24.98 19.85 23.95
CA ALA A 275 24.71 19.38 22.59
C ALA A 275 24.90 17.85 22.45
N ARG A 276 25.97 17.29 23.04
CA ARG A 276 26.19 15.83 23.05
C ARG A 276 25.16 15.06 23.88
N SER A 277 24.59 15.68 24.92
CA SER A 277 23.54 15.07 25.75
C SER A 277 22.15 15.14 25.09
N ALA A 278 21.88 16.17 24.29
CA ALA A 278 20.68 16.25 23.47
C ALA A 278 20.63 15.13 22.41
N VAL A 279 21.76 14.79 21.78
CA VAL A 279 21.84 13.72 20.77
C VAL A 279 21.53 12.32 21.35
N ARG A 280 21.87 12.04 22.61
CA ARG A 280 21.54 10.75 23.26
C ARG A 280 20.10 10.67 23.78
N THR A 281 19.46 11.80 24.05
CA THR A 281 18.10 11.84 24.61
C THR A 281 17.02 11.93 23.52
N VAL A 282 17.37 12.42 22.34
CA VAL A 282 16.50 12.48 21.16
C VAL A 282 16.34 11.10 20.48
N GLY A 283 17.26 10.15 20.70
CA GLY A 283 17.18 8.80 20.14
C GLY A 283 16.16 7.84 20.80
N SER A 284 15.70 8.10 22.03
CA SER A 284 14.84 7.15 22.79
C SER A 284 13.43 7.68 23.13
N SER A 285 13.15 8.94 22.78
CA SER A 285 11.86 9.62 23.02
C SER A 285 11.02 9.71 21.72
N ILE A 286 11.65 9.98 20.57
CA ILE A 286 10.96 10.03 19.26
C ILE A 286 10.37 8.66 18.87
N GLY A 287 11.01 7.56 19.26
CA GLY A 287 10.50 6.21 19.01
C GLY A 287 9.24 5.84 19.81
N ARG A 288 8.96 6.51 20.93
CA ARG A 288 7.77 6.22 21.77
C ARG A 288 6.58 7.11 21.43
N GLU A 289 6.79 8.32 20.92
CA GLU A 289 5.70 9.20 20.51
C GLU A 289 5.13 8.86 19.13
N ILE A 290 5.94 8.39 18.17
CA ILE A 290 5.42 7.92 16.87
C ILE A 290 4.54 6.68 17.06
N VAL A 291 4.94 5.78 17.97
CA VAL A 291 4.13 4.60 18.34
C VAL A 291 2.82 5.04 18.99
N ARG A 292 2.82 6.03 19.89
CA ARG A 292 1.58 6.46 20.58
C ARG A 292 0.69 7.38 19.74
N GLY A 293 1.24 8.19 18.84
CA GLY A 293 0.48 9.08 17.94
C GLY A 293 -0.22 8.33 16.81
N VAL A 294 0.37 7.24 16.32
CA VAL A 294 -0.24 6.36 15.31
C VAL A 294 -1.18 5.33 15.97
N LEU A 295 -0.94 4.89 17.21
CA LEU A 295 -1.85 3.98 17.93
C LEU A 295 -3.01 4.69 18.65
N GLY A 296 -2.87 5.97 19.03
CA GLY A 296 -3.92 6.72 19.74
C GLY A 296 -5.07 7.21 18.86
N SER A 297 -4.83 7.44 17.56
CA SER A 297 -5.90 7.78 16.61
C SER A 297 -6.62 6.55 16.03
N ILE A 298 -6.09 5.35 16.28
CA ILE A 298 -6.62 4.08 15.75
C ILE A 298 -7.36 3.25 16.83
N LEU A 299 -7.15 3.50 18.13
CA LEU A 299 -7.87 2.84 19.23
C LEU A 299 -8.65 3.84 20.11
N GLY A 300 -9.89 4.14 19.70
CA GLY A 300 -11.02 4.35 20.61
C GLY A 300 -11.02 5.60 21.52
N GLY A 301 -11.71 6.64 21.08
CA GLY A 301 -12.16 7.75 21.92
C GLY A 301 -13.69 7.83 22.00
N GLY A 302 -14.32 6.84 22.63
CA GLY A 302 -15.74 6.90 22.99
C GLY A 302 -15.91 7.20 24.48
N ARG A 303 -16.42 8.39 24.84
CA ARG A 303 -17.34 8.55 26.00
C ARG A 303 -18.03 9.91 26.06
N ARG A 304 -19.37 9.84 26.07
CA ARG A 304 -20.36 10.64 26.83
C ARG A 304 -20.13 12.15 26.96
N ARG A 305 -21.01 12.92 26.32
CA ARG A 305 -22.16 13.54 26.98
C ARG A 305 -23.33 13.63 26.03
#